data_AF-A0A8J4TUV4-F1
#
_entry.id   AF-A0A8J4TUV4-F1
#
_cell.length_a   1.000
_cell.length_b   1.000
_cell.length_c   1.000
_cell.angle_alpha   90.00
_cell.angle_beta   90.00
_cell.angle_gamma   90.00
#
_symmetry.space_group_name_H-M   'P 1'
#
loop_
_entity.id
_entity.type
_entity.pdbx_description
1 polymer ?
#
loop_
_entity_poly.entity_id
_entity_poly.type
_entity_poly.pdbx_seq_one_letter_code
_entity_poly.pdbx_strand_id
1 'polypeptide(L)' 'MAELHIIGQITGASGFPENSLFCKWGVHTGGAWRLLSGLKEGQTQVDVPQTGEMAYWSHPIDLHYSTKGLQ' A
#
# COMPACT_ATOMS: atom_id res chain seq x y z
N MET A 1 -3.34 17.57 18.93
CA MET A 1 -2.78 17.04 17.66
C MET A 1 -2.81 15.53 17.79
N ALA A 2 -3.45 14.84 16.85
CA ALA A 2 -3.50 13.38 16.87
C ALA A 2 -2.64 12.83 15.73
N GLU A 3 -2.08 11.65 15.94
CA GLU A 3 -1.21 10.97 14.99
C GLU A 3 -1.79 9.59 14.66
N LEU A 4 -1.52 9.12 13.44
CA LEU A 4 -1.95 7.83 12.94
C LEU A 4 -0.74 7.13 12.30
N HIS A 5 -0.45 5.93 12.78
CA HIS A 5 0.53 5.02 12.18
C HIS A 5 -0.22 3.89 11.48
N ILE A 6 0.05 3.69 10.19
CA ILE A 6 -0.48 2.59 9.39
C ILE A 6 0.69 1.69 9.05
N ILE A 7 0.75 0.52 9.70
CA ILE A 7 1.83 -0.44 9.56
C ILE A 7 1.24 -1.78 9.12
N GLY A 8 1.76 -2.34 8.04
CA GLY A 8 1.28 -3.59 7.49
C GLY A 8 1.98 -3.94 6.18
N GLN A 9 1.28 -4.69 5.33
CA GLN A 9 1.81 -5.09 4.04
C GLN A 9 0.69 -5.34 3.02
N ILE A 10 1.01 -5.20 1.74
CA ILE A 10 0.20 -5.74 0.64
C ILE A 10 0.63 -7.19 0.45
N THR A 11 -0.19 -8.13 0.93
CA THR A 11 0.15 -9.56 0.89
C THR A 11 0.29 -10.08 -0.53
N GLY A 12 -0.69 -9.82 -1.39
CA GLY A 12 -0.73 -10.39 -2.74
C GLY A 12 -2.12 -10.35 -3.36
N ALA A 13 -2.26 -10.91 -4.57
CA ALA A 13 -3.53 -11.11 -5.26
C ALA A 13 -3.43 -12.28 -6.27
N SER A 14 -4.58 -12.85 -6.65
CA SER A 14 -4.67 -14.02 -7.53
C SER A 14 -5.68 -13.81 -8.66
N GLY A 15 -5.75 -14.76 -9.61
CA GLY A 15 -6.76 -14.76 -10.69
C GLY A 15 -6.39 -13.92 -11.92
N PHE A 16 -5.12 -13.56 -12.07
CA PHE A 16 -4.64 -12.84 -13.25
C PHE A 16 -4.31 -13.80 -14.41
N PRO A 17 -4.54 -13.38 -15.67
CA PRO A 17 -4.22 -14.19 -16.85
C PRO A 17 -2.72 -14.18 -17.20
N GLU A 18 -1.92 -13.34 -16.53
CA GLU A 18 -0.49 -13.17 -16.73
C GLU A 18 0.30 -13.61 -15.49
N ASN A 19 1.60 -13.82 -15.66
CA ASN A 19 2.48 -14.38 -14.65
C ASN A 19 3.67 -13.47 -14.32
N SER A 20 3.66 -12.18 -14.62
CA SER A 20 4.72 -11.24 -14.23
C SER A 20 4.05 -10.01 -13.64
N LEU A 21 3.76 -10.09 -12.34
CA LEU A 21 2.77 -9.23 -11.70
C LEU A 21 3.40 -8.37 -10.62
N PHE A 22 3.13 -7.07 -10.67
CA PHE A 22 3.38 -6.12 -9.60
C PHE A 22 2.10 -5.34 -9.31
N CYS A 23 1.98 -4.81 -8.10
CA CYS A 23 0.87 -3.95 -7.70
C CYS A 23 1.33 -2.49 -7.66
N LYS A 24 0.63 -1.61 -8.39
CA LYS A 24 0.68 -0.17 -8.12
C LYS A 24 -0.35 0.16 -7.06
N TRP A 25 0.04 0.96 -6.08
CA TRP A 25 -0.81 1.27 -4.94
C TRP A 25 -0.74 2.75 -4.57
N GLY A 26 -1.78 3.23 -3.87
CA GLY A 26 -1.89 4.59 -3.40
C GLY A 26 -2.85 4.69 -2.21
N VAL A 27 -2.54 5.57 -1.26
CA VAL A 27 -3.35 5.87 -0.07
C VAL A 27 -3.92 7.27 -0.22
N HIS A 28 -5.25 7.36 -0.28
CA HIS A 28 -5.98 8.61 -0.40
C HIS A 28 -6.52 9.05 0.96
N THR A 29 -6.31 10.32 1.30
CA THR A 29 -6.75 10.92 2.56
C THR A 29 -7.46 12.25 2.30
N GLY A 30 -8.33 12.66 3.23
CA GLY A 30 -8.94 14.00 3.21
C GLY A 30 -7.94 15.10 3.61
N GLY A 31 -8.28 16.37 3.33
CA GLY A 31 -7.38 17.51 3.52
C GLY A 31 -6.93 17.79 4.97
N ALA A 32 -7.59 17.20 5.96
CA ALA A 32 -7.22 17.32 7.39
C ALA A 32 -6.02 16.45 7.78
N TRP A 33 -5.50 15.62 6.88
CA TRP A 33 -4.39 14.70 7.13
C TRP A 33 -3.12 15.18 6.44
N ARG A 34 -2.03 15.22 7.20
CA ARG A 34 -0.70 15.52 6.70
C ARG A 34 0.19 14.29 6.84
N LEU A 35 0.72 13.81 5.72
CA LEU A 35 1.76 12.78 5.72
C LEU A 35 3.04 13.36 6.32
N LEU A 36 3.55 12.72 7.37
CA LEU A 36 4.80 13.09 8.04
C LEU A 36 5.96 12.20 7.58
N SER A 37 5.72 10.91 7.41
CA SER A 37 6.71 9.92 6.95
C SER A 37 6.06 8.77 6.19
N GLY A 38 6.85 8.07 5.38
CA GLY A 38 6.40 6.98 4.52
C GLY A 38 6.05 7.41 3.09
N LEU A 39 5.71 6.43 2.26
CA LEU A 39 5.32 6.64 0.86
C LEU A 39 3.80 6.51 0.73
N LYS A 40 3.11 7.54 0.25
CA LYS A 40 1.65 7.45 0.04
C LYS A 40 1.25 6.67 -1.21
N GLU A 41 2.19 6.39 -2.10
CA GLU A 41 1.96 5.70 -3.37
C GLU A 41 3.25 5.03 -3.83
N GLY A 42 3.13 3.99 -4.64
CA GLY A 42 4.29 3.24 -5.11
C GLY A 42 3.94 2.03 -5.95
N GLN A 43 4.93 1.16 -6.10
CA GLN A 43 4.78 -0.14 -6.73
C GLN A 43 5.52 -1.21 -5.93
N THR A 44 5.00 -2.43 -5.94
CA THR A 44 5.67 -3.60 -5.36
C THR A 44 6.77 -4.11 -6.28
N GLN A 45 7.55 -5.08 -5.80
CA GLN A 45 8.34 -5.92 -6.70
C GLN A 45 7.43 -6.76 -7.60
N VAL A 46 8.03 -7.32 -8.66
CA VAL A 46 7.39 -8.30 -9.53
C VAL A 46 7.50 -9.68 -8.89
N ASP A 47 6.38 -10.39 -8.86
CA ASP A 47 6.34 -11.83 -8.60
C ASP A 47 5.95 -12.57 -9.89
N VAL A 48 6.38 -13.84 -10.02
CA VAL A 48 6.17 -14.66 -11.21
C VAL A 48 5.45 -15.97 -10.87
N PRO A 49 4.15 -15.93 -10.47
CA PRO A 49 3.39 -17.14 -10.11
C PRO A 49 2.97 -17.92 -11.37
N GLN A 50 2.41 -19.12 -11.22
CA GLN A 50 1.69 -19.74 -12.34
C GLN A 50 0.46 -18.91 -12.72
N THR A 51 0.03 -18.95 -13.97
CA THR A 51 -1.15 -18.20 -14.43
C THR A 51 -2.38 -18.56 -13.58
N GLY A 52 -3.06 -17.54 -13.03
CA GLY A 52 -4.21 -17.69 -12.15
C GLY A 52 -3.88 -17.91 -10.67
N GLU A 53 -2.67 -18.34 -10.33
CA GLU A 53 -2.22 -18.52 -8.95
C GLU A 53 -1.98 -17.18 -8.23
N MET A 54 -1.73 -17.26 -6.92
CA MET A 54 -1.45 -16.10 -6.06
C MET A 54 -0.05 -15.53 -6.34
N ALA A 55 0.01 -14.23 -6.65
CA ALA A 55 1.24 -13.44 -6.59
C ALA A 55 1.46 -12.96 -5.15
N TYR A 56 2.62 -13.25 -4.56
CA TYR A 56 2.99 -12.81 -3.21
C TYR A 56 3.95 -11.63 -3.27
N TRP A 57 3.43 -10.44 -3.00
CA TRP A 57 4.27 -9.25 -2.91
C TRP A 57 4.80 -9.01 -1.49
N SER A 58 4.03 -9.32 -0.45
CA SER A 58 4.44 -9.05 0.96
C SER A 58 5.09 -7.66 1.12
N HIS A 59 4.58 -6.67 0.40
CA HIS A 59 5.24 -5.37 0.24
C HIS A 59 4.93 -4.51 1.46
N PRO A 60 5.94 -3.99 2.18
CA PRO A 60 5.71 -3.29 3.44
C PRO A 60 4.97 -1.97 3.21
N ILE A 61 4.06 -1.66 4.11
CA ILE A 61 3.38 -0.37 4.23
C ILE A 61 3.72 0.17 5.62
N ASP A 62 4.34 1.35 5.65
CA ASP A 62 4.60 2.11 6.85
C ASP A 62 4.35 3.59 6.55
N LEU A 63 3.28 4.12 7.15
CA LEU A 63 2.86 5.51 6.97
C LEU A 63 2.61 6.16 8.31
N HIS A 64 3.09 7.38 8.44
CA HIS A 64 2.85 8.23 9.61
C HIS A 64 2.13 9.49 9.18
N TYR A 65 0.93 9.69 9.70
CA TYR A 65 0.13 10.88 9.48
C TYR A 65 -0.08 11.66 10.78
N SER A 66 -0.29 12.96 10.64
CA SER A 66 -0.85 13.81 11.69
C SER A 66 -2.13 14.49 11.23
N THR A 67 -2.99 14.80 12.19
CA THR A 67 -4.16 15.65 11.98
C THR A 67 -4.29 16.70 13.09
N LYS A 68 -4.87 17.85 12.75
CA LYS A 68 -5.08 18.97 13.67
C LYS A 68 -6.45 18.95 14.38
N GLY A 69 -7.30 17.95 14.14
CA GLY A 69 -8.66 17.85 14.71
C GLY A 69 -9.76 18.18 13.70
N LEU A 70 -11.03 18.04 14.11
CA LEU A 70 -12.22 18.28 13.27
C LEU A 70 -12.25 19.74 12.79
N GLN A 71 -12.47 19.90 11.48
CA GLN A 71 -12.69 21.18 10.81
C GLN A 71 -14.14 21.64 11.01
#